data_AF-A0A7H0YH57-F1
#
_entry.id   AF-A0A7H0YH57-F1
#
_cell.length_a   1.000
_cell.length_b   1.000
_cell.length_c   1.000
_cell.angle_alpha   90.00
_cell.angle_beta   90.00
_cell.angle_gamma   90.00
#
_symmetry.space_group_name_H-M   'P 1'
#
loop_
_entity.id
_entity.type
_entity.pdbx_description
1 polymer ?
#
loop_
_entity_poly.entity_id
_entity_poly.type
_entity_poly.pdbx_seq_one_letter_code
_entity_poly.pdbx_strand_id
1 'polypeptide(L)'
;MLDFRIKKPQSAVNWRYQEIVVSQSYIDGHPDLNLVELDYEYDVGKKVLDVYFNGQRLTEGGGYEEVDTLHIRLDIRDPEGNPAKLEIGDEIVIKEWFNTDSVIYGVRGLTTRLTNLEIEVKDARKDFPKLVDKITDMDREIANLLGEGNYQISYTYDPNTEDIVRETVTGDYELVREMEYNYLGKPLKEVITHGKLKTTRQYIYDPVTYRVVQVVSNTVTI
;
A
#
# COMPACT_ATOMS: atom_id res chain seq x y z
N MET A 1 -16.00 -8.36 36.20
CA MET A 1 -16.80 -7.91 35.05
C MET A 1 -16.15 -6.63 34.55
N LEU A 2 -15.30 -6.70 33.52
CA LEU A 2 -14.60 -5.53 32.98
C LEU A 2 -15.51 -4.85 31.95
N ASP A 3 -15.88 -3.59 32.22
CA ASP A 3 -16.68 -2.73 31.34
C ASP A 3 -15.75 -2.11 30.29
N PHE A 4 -15.72 -2.68 29.09
CA PHE A 4 -14.96 -2.15 27.96
C PHE A 4 -15.75 -1.00 27.31
N ARG A 5 -15.64 0.20 27.87
CA ARG A 5 -16.07 1.39 27.14
C ARG A 5 -14.96 1.76 26.16
N ILE A 6 -15.09 1.29 24.92
CA ILE A 6 -14.34 1.81 23.78
C ILE A 6 -14.70 3.30 23.68
N LYS A 7 -13.82 4.18 24.15
CA LYS A 7 -13.90 5.60 23.80
C LYS A 7 -13.74 5.67 22.28
N LYS A 8 -14.81 6.09 21.58
CA LYS A 8 -14.67 6.51 20.18
C LYS A 8 -13.53 7.53 20.12
N PRO A 9 -12.52 7.37 19.25
CA PRO A 9 -11.56 8.43 19.02
C PRO A 9 -12.34 9.68 18.60
N GLN A 10 -12.14 10.79 19.31
CA GLN A 10 -12.64 12.09 18.90
C GLN A 10 -11.95 12.40 17.57
N SER A 11 -12.72 12.34 16.50
CA SER A 11 -12.26 12.39 15.13
C SER A 11 -11.69 13.78 14.80
N ALA A 12 -10.37 13.93 14.74
CA ALA A 12 -9.75 15.00 13.97
C ALA A 12 -9.50 14.42 12.58
N VAL A 13 -10.57 14.34 11.78
CA VAL A 13 -10.46 13.89 10.41
C VAL A 13 -9.91 15.06 9.62
N ASN A 14 -8.60 15.06 9.34
CA ASN A 14 -7.90 16.13 8.62
C ASN A 14 -8.16 16.05 7.11
N TRP A 15 -9.43 15.90 6.72
CA TRP A 15 -9.85 16.03 5.34
C TRP A 15 -11.14 16.84 5.26
N ARG A 16 -11.21 17.68 4.23
CA ARG A 16 -12.48 18.27 3.80
C ARG A 16 -13.05 17.38 2.71
N TYR A 17 -14.36 17.29 2.70
CA TYR A 17 -15.09 16.43 1.80
C TYR A 17 -16.21 17.22 1.19
N GLN A 18 -16.33 17.07 -0.12
CA GLN A 18 -17.44 17.56 -0.88
C GLN A 18 -17.90 16.44 -1.79
N GLU A 19 -19.22 16.28 -1.84
CA GLU A 19 -19.89 15.34 -2.70
C GLU A 19 -20.97 16.09 -3.45
N ILE A 20 -20.95 15.91 -4.76
CA ILE A 20 -21.89 16.54 -5.68
C ILE A 20 -22.57 15.40 -6.43
N VAL A 21 -23.89 15.32 -6.26
CA VAL A 21 -24.73 14.48 -7.10
C VAL A 21 -25.39 15.38 -8.13
N VAL A 22 -25.12 15.12 -9.41
CA VAL A 22 -25.62 15.92 -10.52
C VAL A 22 -27.14 15.78 -10.58
N SER A 23 -27.82 16.86 -10.23
CA SER A 23 -29.28 16.98 -10.24
C SER A 23 -29.72 17.95 -11.33
N GLN A 24 -31.01 17.99 -11.67
CA GLN A 24 -31.54 18.99 -12.60
C GLN A 24 -31.22 20.42 -12.13
N SER A 25 -31.31 20.69 -10.82
CA SER A 25 -30.93 21.99 -10.24
C SER A 25 -29.45 22.31 -10.38
N TYR A 26 -28.58 21.29 -10.34
CA TYR A 26 -27.15 21.49 -10.58
C TYR A 26 -26.91 21.90 -12.03
N ILE A 27 -27.53 21.19 -12.97
CA ILE A 27 -27.41 21.47 -14.41
C ILE A 27 -27.92 22.88 -14.74
N ASP A 28 -29.08 23.25 -14.21
CA ASP A 28 -29.69 24.55 -14.47
C ASP A 28 -28.91 25.71 -13.81
N GLY A 29 -28.17 25.42 -12.72
CA GLY A 29 -27.40 26.39 -11.95
C GLY A 29 -25.97 26.62 -12.44
N HIS A 30 -25.42 25.75 -13.28
CA HIS A 30 -24.01 25.78 -13.68
C HIS A 30 -23.86 25.86 -15.20
N PRO A 31 -23.39 27.00 -15.76
CA PRO A 31 -23.22 27.16 -17.20
C PRO A 31 -22.06 26.32 -17.78
N ASP A 32 -21.05 26.00 -16.98
CA ASP A 32 -19.98 25.05 -17.33
C ASP A 32 -19.99 23.91 -16.32
N LEU A 33 -20.61 22.78 -16.69
CA LEU A 33 -20.78 21.62 -15.82
C LEU A 33 -19.46 20.98 -15.40
N ASN A 34 -18.41 21.14 -16.21
CA ASN A 34 -17.10 20.56 -15.95
C ASN A 34 -16.21 21.46 -15.08
N LEU A 35 -16.63 22.69 -14.80
CA LEU A 35 -15.99 23.54 -13.80
C LEU A 35 -16.69 23.34 -12.45
N VAL A 36 -16.03 22.63 -11.55
CA VAL A 36 -16.57 22.30 -10.24
C VAL A 36 -16.08 23.33 -9.23
N GLU A 37 -17.01 24.04 -8.61
CA GLU A 37 -16.75 24.94 -7.48
C GLU A 37 -16.66 24.14 -6.19
N LEU A 38 -15.61 24.40 -5.42
CA LEU A 38 -15.37 23.77 -4.14
C LEU A 38 -16.02 24.58 -3.02
N ASP A 39 -16.61 23.90 -2.03
CA ASP A 39 -17.18 24.54 -0.83
C ASP A 39 -16.11 25.16 0.10
N TYR A 40 -14.83 25.00 -0.24
CA TYR A 40 -13.70 25.41 0.55
C TYR A 40 -12.49 25.76 -0.33
N GLU A 41 -11.69 26.71 0.15
CA GLU A 41 -10.41 27.04 -0.48
C GLU A 41 -9.39 25.92 -0.25
N TYR A 42 -8.60 25.62 -1.28
CA TYR A 42 -7.47 24.69 -1.25
C TYR A 42 -6.20 25.31 -1.85
N ASP A 43 -5.05 24.70 -1.55
CA ASP A 43 -3.75 25.13 -2.09
C ASP A 43 -3.45 24.50 -3.46
N VAL A 44 -3.57 25.30 -4.52
CA VAL A 44 -3.24 24.91 -5.91
C VAL A 44 -1.78 24.47 -6.04
N GLY A 45 -1.52 23.41 -6.80
CA GLY A 45 -0.22 22.86 -7.14
C GLY A 45 0.40 21.98 -6.04
N LYS A 46 -0.26 21.83 -4.89
CA LYS A 46 0.21 20.95 -3.80
C LYS A 46 -0.25 19.50 -3.95
N LYS A 47 -1.12 19.20 -4.92
CA LYS A 47 -1.63 17.85 -5.21
C LYS A 47 -2.28 17.21 -3.98
N VAL A 48 -3.05 18.01 -3.25
CA VAL A 48 -3.72 17.61 -2.01
C VAL A 48 -5.16 17.16 -2.22
N LEU A 49 -5.63 17.15 -3.48
CA LEU A 49 -6.97 16.73 -3.86
C LEU A 49 -7.00 15.28 -4.37
N ASP A 50 -7.87 14.48 -3.75
CA ASP A 50 -8.34 13.22 -4.30
C ASP A 50 -9.74 13.43 -4.90
N VAL A 51 -9.82 13.35 -6.23
CA VAL A 51 -11.06 13.56 -7.00
C VAL A 51 -11.54 12.22 -7.54
N TYR A 52 -12.84 11.96 -7.41
CA TYR A 52 -13.50 10.77 -7.94
C TYR A 52 -14.73 11.16 -8.77
N PHE A 53 -14.97 10.42 -9.84
CA PHE A 53 -16.16 10.52 -10.68
C PHE A 53 -16.81 9.13 -10.79
N ASN A 54 -18.07 9.00 -10.39
CA ASN A 54 -18.81 7.73 -10.33
C ASN A 54 -18.01 6.60 -9.65
N GLY A 55 -17.30 6.94 -8.57
CA GLY A 55 -16.45 6.02 -7.80
C GLY A 55 -15.05 5.76 -8.40
N GLN A 56 -14.75 6.24 -9.61
CA GLN A 56 -13.43 6.12 -10.22
C GLN A 56 -12.54 7.31 -9.84
N ARG A 57 -11.34 7.03 -9.32
CA ARG A 57 -10.34 8.08 -9.00
C ARG A 57 -9.80 8.71 -10.29
N LEU A 58 -9.83 10.03 -10.35
CA LEU A 58 -9.25 10.82 -11.44
C LEU A 58 -7.83 11.24 -11.10
N THR A 59 -6.95 11.21 -12.10
CA THR A 59 -5.57 11.69 -11.98
C THR A 59 -5.48 13.15 -12.43
N GLU A 60 -4.71 13.96 -11.70
CA GLU A 60 -4.36 15.31 -12.12
C GLU A 60 -3.62 15.29 -13.47
N GLY A 61 -3.98 16.19 -14.40
CA GLY A 61 -3.36 16.31 -15.73
C GLY A 61 -3.78 15.25 -16.75
N GLY A 62 -4.88 14.54 -16.47
CA GLY A 62 -5.50 13.59 -17.40
C GLY A 62 -6.94 13.17 -17.07
N GLY A 63 -7.42 13.50 -15.87
CA GLY A 63 -8.83 13.36 -15.48
C GLY A 63 -9.40 14.61 -14.80
N TYR A 64 -8.56 15.44 -14.16
CA TYR A 64 -8.93 16.78 -13.72
C TYR A 64 -7.72 17.74 -13.74
N GLU A 65 -8.00 19.04 -13.74
CA GLU A 65 -7.04 20.13 -13.65
C GLU A 65 -7.41 21.08 -12.50
N GLU A 66 -6.41 21.51 -11.74
CA GLU A 66 -6.58 22.54 -10.72
C GLU A 66 -6.59 23.92 -11.40
N VAL A 67 -7.66 24.70 -11.24
CA VAL A 67 -7.83 25.99 -11.95
C VAL A 67 -7.40 27.15 -11.04
N ASP A 68 -8.02 27.22 -9.86
CA ASP A 68 -7.70 28.21 -8.82
C ASP A 68 -8.04 27.63 -7.44
N THR A 69 -7.95 28.43 -6.38
CA THR A 69 -8.12 27.96 -5.00
C THR A 69 -9.53 27.46 -4.67
N LEU A 70 -10.53 27.70 -5.52
CA LEU A 70 -11.92 27.29 -5.32
C LEU A 70 -12.47 26.47 -6.48
N HIS A 71 -11.70 26.23 -7.54
CA HIS A 71 -12.21 25.55 -8.72
C HIS A 71 -11.26 24.48 -9.24
N ILE A 72 -11.84 23.33 -9.57
CA ILE A 72 -11.21 22.33 -10.42
C ILE A 72 -11.99 22.19 -11.73
N ARG A 73 -11.30 21.80 -12.80
CA ARG A 73 -11.90 21.44 -14.07
C ARG A 73 -11.80 19.94 -14.26
N LEU A 74 -12.93 19.28 -14.49
CA LEU A 74 -12.96 17.88 -14.90
C LEU A 74 -12.50 17.79 -16.35
N ASP A 75 -11.47 16.98 -16.61
CA ASP A 75 -10.98 16.69 -17.96
C ASP A 75 -11.33 15.24 -18.34
N ILE A 76 -12.62 14.93 -18.25
CA ILE A 76 -13.16 13.61 -18.59
C ILE A 76 -13.49 13.60 -20.07
N ARG A 77 -13.12 12.53 -20.77
CA ARG A 77 -13.37 12.36 -22.21
C ARG A 77 -14.39 11.25 -22.45
N ASP A 78 -15.28 11.45 -23.43
CA ASP A 78 -16.13 10.40 -23.97
C ASP A 78 -15.29 9.41 -24.83
N PRO A 79 -15.84 8.26 -25.24
CA PRO A 79 -15.15 7.31 -26.11
C PRO A 79 -14.66 7.91 -27.45
N GLU A 80 -15.29 9.01 -27.89
CA GLU A 80 -14.96 9.77 -29.09
C GLU A 80 -13.89 10.85 -28.85
N GLY A 81 -13.44 11.05 -27.61
CA GLY A 81 -12.40 12.00 -27.22
C GLY A 81 -12.89 13.44 -26.97
N ASN A 82 -14.19 13.70 -26.98
CA ASN A 82 -14.76 15.00 -26.62
C ASN A 82 -14.89 15.13 -25.10
N PRO A 83 -14.96 16.35 -24.52
CA PRO A 83 -15.33 16.52 -23.12
C PRO A 83 -16.63 15.79 -22.81
N ALA A 84 -16.58 14.88 -21.85
CA ALA A 84 -17.77 14.19 -21.37
C ALA A 84 -18.77 15.21 -20.81
N LYS A 85 -20.05 14.96 -21.05
CA LYS A 85 -21.14 15.74 -20.45
C LYS A 85 -21.57 15.04 -19.18
N LEU A 86 -21.69 15.79 -18.11
CA LEU A 86 -22.29 15.31 -16.87
C LEU A 86 -23.78 15.03 -17.09
N GLU A 87 -24.23 13.87 -16.65
CA GLU A 87 -25.62 13.43 -16.70
C GLU A 87 -26.26 13.45 -15.31
N ILE A 88 -27.60 13.51 -15.26
CA ILE A 88 -28.33 13.45 -13.99
C ILE A 88 -28.05 12.12 -13.31
N GLY A 89 -27.60 12.18 -12.06
CA GLY A 89 -27.23 11.03 -11.26
C GLY A 89 -25.72 10.77 -11.18
N ASP A 90 -24.91 11.47 -11.97
CA ASP A 90 -23.44 11.38 -11.83
C ASP A 90 -22.97 11.91 -10.47
N GLU A 91 -21.96 11.25 -9.91
CA GLU A 91 -21.40 11.55 -8.60
C GLU A 91 -19.95 12.06 -8.74
N ILE A 92 -19.69 13.23 -8.17
CA ILE A 92 -18.35 13.80 -8.06
C ILE A 92 -18.01 13.88 -6.57
N VAL A 93 -16.89 13.27 -6.18
CA VAL A 93 -16.40 13.30 -4.79
C VAL A 93 -15.03 13.94 -4.77
N ILE A 94 -14.86 14.98 -3.98
CA ILE A 94 -13.60 15.70 -3.80
C ILE A 94 -13.20 15.61 -2.34
N LYS A 95 -11.98 15.13 -2.11
CA LYS A 95 -11.36 15.06 -0.79
C LYS A 95 -10.10 15.89 -0.79
N GLU A 96 -10.06 16.93 0.03
CA GLU A 96 -8.86 17.71 0.27
C GLU A 96 -8.17 17.24 1.56
N TRP A 97 -6.90 16.92 1.43
CA TRP A 97 -6.01 16.68 2.56
C TRP A 97 -5.42 17.99 3.07
N PHE A 98 -6.04 18.59 4.09
CA PHE A 98 -5.47 19.76 4.75
C PHE A 98 -4.79 19.36 6.06
N ASN A 99 -3.50 19.68 6.20
CA ASN A 99 -2.85 19.59 7.50
C ASN A 99 -3.33 20.77 8.36
N THR A 100 -4.25 20.51 9.27
CA THR A 100 -4.73 21.45 10.30
C THR A 100 -3.59 22.01 11.17
N ASP A 101 -2.38 21.44 11.09
CA ASP A 101 -1.21 21.85 11.85
C ASP A 101 -0.33 22.92 11.16
N SER A 102 -0.76 23.51 10.04
CA SER A 102 0.03 24.55 9.34
C SER A 102 -0.26 25.99 9.75
N VAL A 103 -1.33 26.27 10.51
CA VAL A 103 -1.70 27.66 10.85
C VAL A 103 -1.30 28.06 12.29
N ILE A 104 -1.07 27.12 13.22
CA ILE A 104 -0.74 27.49 14.61
C ILE A 104 0.31 26.53 15.21
N TYR A 105 1.58 26.93 15.13
CA TYR A 105 2.72 26.52 15.98
C TYR A 105 2.69 25.10 16.61
N GLY A 106 3.48 24.16 16.08
CA GLY A 106 4.04 23.09 16.91
C GLY A 106 4.44 21.78 16.23
N VAL A 107 5.29 21.03 16.95
CA VAL A 107 5.89 19.70 16.67
C VAL A 107 4.87 18.61 16.27
N ARG A 108 3.55 18.89 16.35
CA ARG A 108 2.48 17.92 16.15
C ARG A 108 2.08 17.67 14.68
N GLY A 109 2.28 18.63 13.78
CA GLY A 109 2.07 18.42 12.33
C GLY A 109 3.09 17.48 11.68
N LEU A 110 4.29 17.44 12.24
CA LEU A 110 5.29 16.43 11.92
C LEU A 110 4.80 15.04 12.33
N THR A 111 4.19 14.89 13.51
CA THR A 111 3.64 13.59 13.93
C THR A 111 2.51 13.09 13.04
N THR A 112 1.58 13.92 12.57
CA THR A 112 0.49 13.42 11.71
C THR A 112 0.99 13.01 10.31
N ARG A 113 1.92 13.77 9.71
CA ARG A 113 2.61 13.34 8.48
C ARG A 113 3.44 12.08 8.71
N LEU A 114 4.10 11.97 9.87
CA LEU A 114 4.84 10.77 10.25
C LEU A 114 3.91 9.59 10.45
N THR A 115 2.74 9.77 11.06
CA THR A 115 1.74 8.72 11.28
C THR A 115 1.10 8.29 9.97
N ASN A 116 0.85 9.20 9.02
CA ASN A 116 0.34 8.84 7.71
C ASN A 116 1.43 8.18 6.85
N LEU A 117 2.68 8.64 6.93
CA LEU A 117 3.83 7.90 6.38
C LEU A 117 4.00 6.54 7.05
N GLU A 118 3.75 6.41 8.34
CA GLU A 118 3.78 5.12 9.06
C GLU A 118 2.64 4.21 8.61
N ILE A 119 1.45 4.75 8.35
CA ILE A 119 0.31 4.01 7.79
C ILE A 119 0.60 3.60 6.35
N GLU A 120 1.13 4.50 5.52
CA GLU A 120 1.52 4.22 4.14
C GLU A 120 2.69 3.23 4.08
N VAL A 121 3.68 3.35 4.97
CA VAL A 121 4.73 2.36 5.16
C VAL A 121 4.15 1.05 5.68
N LYS A 122 3.14 1.06 6.55
CA LYS A 122 2.46 -0.13 7.07
C LYS A 122 1.60 -0.81 6.01
N ASP A 123 0.96 -0.06 5.13
CA ASP A 123 0.17 -0.54 4.00
C ASP A 123 1.07 -0.98 2.84
N ALA A 124 2.16 -0.27 2.55
CA ALA A 124 3.22 -0.77 1.68
C ALA A 124 3.87 -2.03 2.27
N ARG A 125 4.02 -2.12 3.60
CA ARG A 125 4.41 -3.32 4.34
C ARG A 125 3.30 -4.38 4.45
N LYS A 126 2.09 -4.11 3.95
CA LYS A 126 1.04 -5.12 3.78
C LYS A 126 1.27 -5.88 2.47
N ASP A 127 1.91 -5.22 1.49
CA ASP A 127 2.46 -5.84 0.27
C ASP A 127 3.89 -6.39 0.47
N PHE A 128 4.55 -6.07 1.59
CA PHE A 128 5.69 -6.86 2.05
C PHE A 128 5.15 -8.01 2.91
N PRO A 129 5.45 -9.27 2.58
CA PRO A 129 4.88 -10.39 3.30
C PRO A 129 5.31 -10.32 4.78
N LYS A 130 4.34 -10.31 5.69
CA LYS A 130 4.61 -10.48 7.13
C LYS A 130 5.19 -11.87 7.35
N LEU A 131 5.75 -12.10 8.52
CA LEU A 131 6.35 -13.39 8.83
C LEU A 131 5.40 -14.58 8.61
N VAL A 132 4.13 -14.43 9.00
CA VAL A 132 3.07 -15.43 8.77
C VAL A 132 2.72 -15.60 7.28
N ASP A 133 2.84 -14.54 6.49
CA ASP A 133 2.60 -14.58 5.05
C ASP A 133 3.77 -15.26 4.33
N LYS A 134 5.02 -15.00 4.77
CA LYS A 134 6.21 -15.74 4.32
C LYS A 134 6.12 -17.22 4.68
N ILE A 135 5.66 -17.56 5.89
CA ILE A 135 5.39 -18.96 6.29
C ILE A 135 4.34 -19.58 5.37
N THR A 136 3.26 -18.86 5.06
CA THR A 136 2.20 -19.38 4.18
C THR A 136 2.69 -19.60 2.75
N ASP A 137 3.55 -18.73 2.24
CA ASP A 137 4.15 -18.86 0.91
C ASP A 137 5.21 -19.98 0.86
N MET A 138 6.01 -20.12 1.92
CA MET A 138 6.97 -21.22 2.08
C MET A 138 6.25 -22.56 2.24
N ASP A 139 5.22 -22.65 3.10
CA ASP A 139 4.37 -23.83 3.26
C ASP A 139 3.72 -24.22 1.93
N ARG A 140 3.31 -23.24 1.11
CA ARG A 140 2.73 -23.48 -0.22
C ARG A 140 3.76 -23.95 -1.24
N GLU A 141 4.94 -23.34 -1.26
CA GLU A 141 6.06 -23.77 -2.12
C GLU A 141 6.52 -25.19 -1.75
N ILE A 142 6.56 -25.49 -0.44
CA ILE A 142 6.88 -26.79 0.11
C ILE A 142 5.79 -27.81 -0.22
N ALA A 143 4.50 -27.52 -0.02
CA ALA A 143 3.43 -28.44 -0.39
C ALA A 143 3.49 -28.82 -1.88
N ASN A 144 3.84 -27.87 -2.75
CA ASN A 144 4.05 -28.13 -4.18
C ASN A 144 5.31 -28.96 -4.46
N LEU A 145 6.38 -28.82 -3.66
CA LEU A 145 7.64 -29.56 -3.82
C LEU A 145 7.59 -30.97 -3.20
N LEU A 146 6.88 -31.14 -2.10
CA LEU A 146 6.81 -32.39 -1.33
C LEU A 146 5.76 -33.37 -1.87
N GLY A 147 4.66 -32.86 -2.44
CA GLY A 147 3.51 -33.68 -2.80
C GLY A 147 2.78 -34.24 -1.57
N GLU A 148 1.97 -35.28 -1.77
CA GLU A 148 1.33 -36.01 -0.66
C GLU A 148 2.37 -36.86 0.09
N GLY A 149 2.46 -36.71 1.41
CA GLY A 149 3.40 -37.44 2.26
C GLY A 149 3.27 -37.08 3.73
N ASN A 150 3.95 -37.83 4.60
CA ASN A 150 4.03 -37.53 6.02
C ASN A 150 5.29 -36.69 6.31
N TYR A 151 5.09 -35.41 6.58
CA TYR A 151 6.16 -34.49 6.91
C TYR A 151 5.82 -33.68 8.16
N GLN A 152 6.86 -33.33 8.90
CA GLN A 152 6.81 -32.38 10.00
C GLN A 152 7.73 -31.22 9.68
N ILE A 153 7.22 -30.00 9.83
CA ILE A 153 7.95 -28.75 9.59
C ILE A 153 8.20 -28.08 10.94
N SER A 154 9.43 -27.62 11.14
CA SER A 154 9.84 -26.89 12.33
C SER A 154 10.57 -25.61 11.95
N TYR A 155 10.27 -24.53 12.67
CA TYR A 155 10.80 -23.20 12.43
C TYR A 155 11.60 -22.73 13.65
N THR A 156 12.76 -22.14 13.40
CA THR A 156 13.58 -21.44 14.40
C THR A 156 13.61 -19.96 14.06
N TYR A 157 13.41 -19.12 15.07
CA TYR A 157 13.28 -17.67 14.93
C TYR A 157 14.47 -16.96 15.56
N ASP A 158 14.87 -15.82 14.99
CA ASP A 158 15.72 -14.85 15.66
C ASP A 158 14.94 -14.23 16.84
N PRO A 159 15.47 -14.23 18.06
CA PRO A 159 14.75 -13.74 19.24
C PRO A 159 14.54 -12.22 19.26
N ASN A 160 15.27 -11.46 18.44
CA ASN A 160 15.21 -10.00 18.40
C ASN A 160 14.38 -9.48 17.22
N THR A 161 14.51 -10.11 16.05
CA THR A 161 13.78 -9.69 14.85
C THR A 161 12.52 -10.48 14.58
N GLU A 162 12.33 -11.60 15.29
CA GLU A 162 11.30 -12.61 15.03
C GLU A 162 11.40 -13.23 13.63
N ASP A 163 12.50 -13.01 12.88
CA ASP A 163 12.67 -13.58 11.54
C ASP A 163 12.99 -15.08 11.60
N ILE A 164 12.53 -15.85 10.61
CA ILE A 164 12.83 -17.29 10.52
C ILE A 164 14.26 -17.48 10.05
N VAL A 165 15.16 -17.86 10.94
CA VAL A 165 16.56 -18.11 10.59
C VAL A 165 16.80 -19.52 10.09
N ARG A 166 15.91 -20.46 10.44
CA ARG A 166 16.01 -21.86 10.02
C ARG A 166 14.67 -22.54 9.95
N GLU A 167 14.48 -23.29 8.87
CA GLU A 167 13.40 -24.23 8.64
C GLU A 167 13.99 -25.64 8.55
N THR A 168 13.30 -26.62 9.13
CA THR A 168 13.68 -28.02 9.04
C THR A 168 12.43 -28.87 8.81
N VAL A 169 12.43 -29.55 7.67
CA VAL A 169 11.42 -30.52 7.24
C VAL A 169 11.98 -31.92 7.49
N THR A 170 11.21 -32.76 8.17
CA THR A 170 11.55 -34.15 8.47
C THR A 170 10.40 -35.08 8.08
N GLY A 171 10.68 -36.34 7.76
CA GLY A 171 9.68 -37.34 7.39
C GLY A 171 10.05 -38.00 6.06
N ASP A 172 9.08 -38.11 5.15
CA ASP A 172 9.30 -38.70 3.83
C ASP A 172 10.21 -37.85 2.92
N TYR A 173 10.44 -36.59 3.31
CA TYR A 173 11.38 -35.66 2.67
C TYR A 173 12.13 -34.87 3.73
N GLU A 174 13.45 -34.82 3.60
CA GLU A 174 14.32 -34.11 4.54
C GLU A 174 14.93 -32.87 3.89
N LEU A 175 14.63 -31.71 4.46
CA LEU A 175 15.18 -30.44 4.00
C LEU A 175 15.50 -29.53 5.18
N VAL A 176 16.65 -28.88 5.09
CA VAL A 176 17.04 -27.81 6.01
C VAL A 176 17.27 -26.55 5.18
N ARG A 177 16.56 -25.49 5.50
CA ARG A 177 16.74 -24.18 4.88
C ARG A 177 17.17 -23.19 5.95
N GLU A 178 18.34 -22.59 5.77
CA GLU A 178 18.88 -21.55 6.65
C GLU A 178 18.83 -20.21 5.93
N MET A 179 18.39 -19.17 6.62
CA MET A 179 18.16 -17.85 6.04
C MET A 179 18.89 -16.79 6.86
N GLU A 180 19.55 -15.89 6.14
CA GLU A 180 20.21 -14.71 6.69
C GLU A 180 19.52 -13.48 6.09
N TYR A 181 19.22 -12.49 6.93
CA TYR A 181 18.53 -11.28 6.52
C TYR A 181 19.43 -10.06 6.70
N ASN A 182 19.20 -9.03 5.90
CA ASN A 182 19.79 -7.71 6.12
C ASN A 182 19.03 -6.95 7.23
N TYR A 183 19.53 -5.77 7.60
CA TYR A 183 18.92 -4.90 8.63
C TYR A 183 17.49 -4.42 8.30
N LEU A 184 17.02 -4.63 7.06
CA LEU A 184 15.66 -4.32 6.62
C LEU A 184 14.72 -5.54 6.65
N GLY A 185 15.18 -6.71 7.14
CA GLY A 185 14.40 -7.95 7.16
C GLY A 185 14.24 -8.61 5.78
N LYS A 186 15.09 -8.24 4.80
CA LYS A 186 15.11 -8.85 3.46
C LYS A 186 16.18 -9.94 3.38
N PRO A 187 15.91 -11.07 2.70
CA PRO A 187 16.83 -12.21 2.67
C PRO A 187 18.13 -11.84 1.94
N LEU A 188 19.26 -11.89 2.64
CA LEU A 188 20.59 -11.69 2.07
C LEU A 188 21.14 -12.99 1.47
N LYS A 189 20.92 -14.10 2.19
CA LYS A 189 21.43 -15.42 1.82
C LYS A 189 20.47 -16.51 2.27
N GLU A 190 20.29 -17.51 1.43
CA GLU A 190 19.52 -18.71 1.71
C GLU A 190 20.41 -19.93 1.44
N VAL A 191 20.46 -20.87 2.36
CA VAL A 191 21.17 -22.14 2.22
C VAL A 191 20.17 -23.27 2.35
N ILE A 192 19.94 -23.99 1.26
CA ILE A 192 19.02 -25.12 1.19
C ILE A 192 19.85 -26.39 1.13
N THR A 193 19.67 -27.25 2.12
CA THR A 193 20.27 -28.58 2.17
C THR A 193 19.17 -29.62 2.03
N HIS A 194 19.29 -30.49 1.03
CA HIS A 194 18.38 -31.61 0.82
C HIS A 194 19.20 -32.83 0.38
N GLY A 195 19.19 -33.88 1.22
CA GLY A 195 20.03 -35.05 1.04
C GLY A 195 21.51 -34.67 0.94
N LYS A 196 22.15 -35.02 -0.17
CA LYS A 196 23.56 -34.68 -0.46
C LYS A 196 23.73 -33.38 -1.22
N LEU A 197 22.68 -32.61 -1.45
CA LEU A 197 22.77 -31.36 -2.20
C LEU A 197 22.66 -30.17 -1.25
N LYS A 198 23.57 -29.21 -1.43
CA LYS A 198 23.56 -27.93 -0.76
C LYS A 198 23.53 -26.81 -1.80
N THR A 199 22.42 -26.08 -1.84
CA THR A 199 22.24 -24.90 -2.68
C THR A 199 22.38 -23.65 -1.84
N THR A 200 23.25 -22.74 -2.23
CA THR A 200 23.38 -21.41 -1.62
C THR A 200 22.89 -20.36 -2.62
N ARG A 201 21.91 -19.57 -2.22
CA ARG A 201 21.44 -18.40 -2.94
C ARG A 201 21.89 -17.14 -2.22
N GLN A 202 22.41 -16.18 -2.97
CA GLN A 202 22.75 -14.84 -2.48
C GLN A 202 21.93 -13.81 -3.25
N TYR A 203 21.28 -12.91 -2.53
CA TYR A 203 20.44 -11.87 -3.09
C TYR A 203 21.20 -10.55 -3.09
N ILE A 204 21.34 -9.97 -4.28
CA ILE A 204 21.98 -8.68 -4.48
C ILE A 204 20.88 -7.65 -4.66
N TYR A 205 20.95 -6.59 -3.86
CA TYR A 205 19.96 -5.52 -3.83
C TYR A 205 20.52 -4.24 -4.44
N ASP A 206 19.66 -3.50 -5.13
CA ASP A 206 19.94 -2.11 -5.48
C ASP A 206 20.04 -1.29 -4.18
N PRO A 207 21.13 -0.52 -3.95
CA PRO A 207 21.35 0.17 -2.68
C PRO A 207 20.41 1.35 -2.44
N VAL A 208 19.69 1.82 -3.47
CA VAL A 208 18.81 2.99 -3.39
C VAL A 208 17.36 2.56 -3.22
N THR A 209 16.90 1.64 -4.06
CA THR A 209 15.52 1.15 -4.12
C THR A 209 15.29 -0.10 -3.26
N TYR A 210 16.36 -0.75 -2.81
CA TYR A 210 16.34 -2.02 -2.06
C TYR A 210 15.55 -3.13 -2.76
N ARG A 211 15.44 -3.07 -4.08
CA ARG A 211 14.85 -4.13 -4.91
C ARG A 211 15.92 -5.18 -5.22
N VAL A 212 15.52 -6.44 -5.32
CA VAL A 212 16.44 -7.51 -5.77
C VAL A 212 16.81 -7.21 -7.22
N VAL A 213 18.10 -7.05 -7.48
CA VAL A 213 18.63 -6.85 -8.85
C VAL A 213 19.23 -8.11 -9.41
N GLN A 214 19.69 -9.01 -8.55
CA GLN A 214 20.28 -10.29 -8.97
C GLN A 214 20.16 -11.33 -7.85
N VAL A 215 19.99 -12.59 -8.25
CA VAL A 215 20.11 -13.75 -7.35
C VAL A 215 21.21 -14.66 -7.91
N VAL A 216 22.25 -14.89 -7.12
CA VAL A 216 23.34 -15.80 -7.45
C VAL A 216 23.08 -17.12 -6.75
N SER A 217 22.86 -18.20 -7.50
CA SER A 217 22.58 -19.53 -6.97
C SER A 217 23.72 -20.48 -7.31
N ASN A 218 24.25 -21.19 -6.32
CA ASN A 218 25.27 -22.22 -6.49
C ASN A 218 24.87 -23.50 -5.76
N THR A 219 24.91 -24.63 -6.45
CA THR A 219 24.56 -25.95 -5.88
C THR A 219 25.78 -26.84 -5.89
N VAL A 220 26.10 -27.41 -4.74
CA VAL A 220 27.20 -28.36 -4.57
C VAL A 220 26.68 -29.67 -3.97
N THR A 221 27.38 -30.76 -4.25
CA THR A 221 27.18 -32.03 -3.54
C THR A 221 28.06 -32.05 -2.29
N ILE A 222 27.47 -32.38 -1.14
CA ILE A 222 28.13 -32.47 0.17
C ILE A 222 28.15 -33.89 0.72
#